data_AF-A0A261TZ32-F1
#
_entry.id   AF-A0A261TZ32-F1
#
_cell.length_a   1.000
_cell.length_b   1.000
_cell.length_c   1.000
_cell.angle_alpha   90.00
_cell.angle_beta   90.00
_cell.angle_gamma   90.00
#
_symmetry.space_group_name_H-M   'P 1'
#
loop_
_entity.id
_entity.type
_entity.pdbx_description
1 polymer ?
#
loop_
_entity_poly.entity_id
_entity_poly.type
_entity_poly.pdbx_seq_one_letter_code
_entity_poly.pdbx_strand_id
1 'polypeptide(L)'
;MSGAVLIWQCRGCGHVMFPARLGCPACGAETFDPVPVREGTITAHTRQRDGSLIVSVAVAGGVTLVARHAGADAASGQRVRLEDRGGEHPAPWALPPGAAATSAARDEKKPAGQ
;
A
#
# COMPACT_ATOMS: atom_id res chain seq x y z
N MET A 1 -8.24 0.02 -11.96
CA MET A 1 -7.83 -1.39 -11.81
C MET A 1 -6.95 -1.45 -10.58
N SER A 2 -7.31 -2.25 -9.57
CA SER A 2 -6.48 -2.40 -8.36
C SER A 2 -5.39 -3.45 -8.60
N GLY A 3 -4.16 -3.15 -8.20
CA GLY A 3 -2.98 -4.02 -8.32
C GLY A 3 -2.41 -4.45 -6.97
N ALA A 4 -1.37 -5.27 -6.99
CA ALA A 4 -0.60 -5.58 -5.79
C ALA A 4 0.34 -4.41 -5.46
N VAL A 5 0.62 -4.18 -4.18
CA VAL A 5 1.62 -3.20 -3.77
C VAL A 5 3.00 -3.75 -4.08
N LEU A 6 3.89 -2.95 -4.67
CA LEU A 6 5.24 -3.38 -4.98
C LEU A 6 6.24 -2.87 -3.94
N ILE A 7 7.02 -3.79 -3.39
CA ILE A 7 8.29 -3.48 -2.71
C ILE A 7 9.45 -3.80 -3.66
N TRP A 8 10.65 -3.36 -3.31
CA TRP A 8 11.81 -3.46 -4.21
C TRP A 8 12.91 -4.27 -3.54
N GLN A 9 13.43 -5.29 -4.22
CA GLN A 9 14.55 -6.09 -3.76
C GLN A 9 15.80 -5.72 -4.56
N CYS A 10 16.89 -5.39 -3.86
CA CYS A 10 18.19 -5.11 -4.47
C CYS A 10 18.79 -6.37 -5.10
N ARG A 11 19.18 -6.29 -6.38
CA ARG A 11 19.86 -7.40 -7.08
C ARG A 11 21.29 -7.64 -6.57
N GLY A 12 21.92 -6.62 -6.00
CA GLY A 12 23.30 -6.73 -5.50
C GLY A 12 23.42 -7.46 -4.16
N CYS A 13 22.51 -7.21 -3.21
CA CYS A 13 22.62 -7.78 -1.85
C CYS A 13 21.32 -8.38 -1.29
N GLY A 14 20.21 -8.35 -2.05
CA GLY A 14 18.92 -8.88 -1.61
C GLY A 14 18.16 -8.00 -0.60
N HIS A 15 18.70 -6.83 -0.20
CA HIS A 15 18.01 -5.92 0.70
C HIS A 15 16.67 -5.46 0.11
N VAL A 16 15.61 -5.48 0.92
CA VAL A 16 14.24 -5.17 0.50
C VAL A 16 13.81 -3.83 1.08
N MET A 17 13.19 -2.98 0.27
CA MET A 17 12.82 -1.63 0.68
C MET A 17 11.53 -1.13 0.03
N PHE A 18 10.97 -0.11 0.65
CA PHE A 18 9.86 0.69 0.15
C PHE A 18 10.01 2.13 0.66
N PRO A 19 9.67 3.16 -0.14
CA PRO A 19 9.34 3.12 -1.58
C PRO A 19 10.58 2.82 -2.45
N ALA A 20 10.41 2.83 -3.77
CA ALA A 20 11.50 2.73 -4.73
C ALA A 20 12.59 3.79 -4.46
N ARG A 21 13.86 3.45 -4.73
CA ARG A 21 15.02 4.31 -4.52
C ARG A 21 15.92 4.28 -5.76
N LEU A 22 16.74 5.33 -5.92
CA LEU A 22 17.76 5.37 -6.97
C LEU A 22 18.93 4.42 -6.67
N GLY A 23 19.23 4.16 -5.39
CA GLY A 23 20.32 3.28 -4.95
C GLY A 23 19.98 2.52 -3.68
N CYS A 24 20.58 1.34 -3.52
CA CYS A 24 20.36 0.47 -2.37
C CYS A 24 20.99 1.09 -1.13
N PRO A 25 20.24 1.31 -0.03
CA PRO A 25 20.80 1.90 1.18
C PRO A 25 21.81 0.99 1.88
N ALA A 26 21.81 -0.31 1.58
CA ALA A 26 22.72 -1.28 2.18
C ALA A 26 24.04 -1.46 1.41
N CYS A 27 24.01 -1.50 0.06
CA CYS A 27 25.20 -1.80 -0.75
C CYS A 27 25.50 -0.81 -1.90
N GLY A 28 24.65 0.19 -2.12
CA GLY A 28 24.83 1.20 -3.18
C GLY A 28 24.44 0.77 -4.60
N ALA A 29 24.09 -0.51 -4.84
CA ALA A 29 23.65 -0.95 -6.17
C ALA A 29 22.36 -0.25 -6.63
N GLU A 30 22.22 -0.03 -7.93
CA GLU A 30 21.11 0.75 -8.52
C GLU A 30 20.08 -0.12 -9.27
N THR A 31 20.21 -1.45 -9.18
CA THR A 31 19.33 -2.40 -9.86
C THR A 31 18.44 -3.16 -8.88
N PHE A 32 17.15 -3.21 -9.18
CA PHE A 32 16.12 -3.72 -8.29
C PHE A 32 15.09 -4.57 -9.04
N ASP A 33 14.58 -5.60 -8.35
CA ASP A 33 13.43 -6.38 -8.78
C ASP A 33 12.17 -5.96 -8.01
N PRO A 34 11.03 -5.76 -8.70
CA PRO A 34 9.75 -5.53 -8.04
C PRO A 34 9.25 -6.83 -7.42
N VAL A 35 8.83 -6.77 -6.16
CA VAL A 35 8.26 -7.89 -5.42
C VAL A 35 6.82 -7.53 -5.02
N PRO A 36 5.80 -8.25 -5.51
CA PRO A 36 4.42 -7.98 -5.16
C PRO A 36 4.12 -8.43 -3.73
N VAL A 37 3.45 -7.56 -2.98
CA VAL A 37 2.97 -7.81 -1.62
C VAL A 37 1.46 -7.62 -1.59
N ARG A 38 0.77 -8.61 -1.01
CA ARG A 38 -0.70 -8.66 -0.97
C ARG A 38 -1.27 -8.60 0.43
N GLU A 39 -0.45 -8.83 1.45
CA GLU A 39 -0.89 -8.94 2.84
C GLU A 39 0.18 -8.42 3.79
N GLY A 40 -0.26 -8.02 4.98
CA GLY A 40 0.62 -7.62 6.06
C GLY A 40 -0.13 -7.49 7.39
N THR A 41 0.57 -7.01 8.41
CA THR A 41 0.03 -6.85 9.76
C THR A 41 0.15 -5.39 10.20
N ILE A 42 -0.95 -4.82 10.67
CA ILE A 42 -0.95 -3.46 11.23
C ILE A 42 -0.07 -3.45 12.48
N THR A 43 0.91 -2.55 12.53
CA THR A 43 1.77 -2.34 13.70
C THR A 43 1.41 -1.06 14.46
N ALA A 44 0.95 -0.03 13.73
CA ALA A 44 0.49 1.22 14.29
C ALA A 44 -0.66 1.79 13.45
N HIS A 45 -1.48 2.65 14.07
CA HIS A 45 -2.59 3.31 13.40
C HIS A 45 -2.83 4.70 13.97
N THR A 46 -3.42 5.58 13.17
CA THR A 46 -3.80 6.93 13.58
C THR A 46 -5.03 7.38 12.80
N ARG A 47 -5.99 7.95 13.51
CA ARG A 47 -7.16 8.60 12.91
C ARG A 47 -6.88 10.08 12.68
N GLN A 48 -7.07 10.53 11.46
CA GLN A 48 -6.97 11.94 11.09
C GLN A 48 -8.26 12.69 11.49
N ARG A 49 -8.22 14.02 11.48
CA ARG A 49 -9.38 14.86 11.85
C ARG A 49 -10.59 14.69 10.92
N ASP A 50 -10.35 14.32 9.68
CA ASP A 50 -11.40 14.02 8.68
C ASP A 50 -11.99 12.61 8.83
N GLY A 51 -11.58 11.88 9.88
CA GLY A 51 -12.03 10.52 10.17
C GLY A 51 -11.24 9.43 9.44
N SER A 52 -10.40 9.78 8.46
CA SER A 52 -9.61 8.79 7.71
C SER A 52 -8.57 8.11 8.60
N LEU A 53 -8.29 6.83 8.30
CA LEU A 53 -7.33 6.03 9.05
C LEU A 53 -6.06 5.81 8.23
N ILE A 54 -4.92 6.14 8.83
CA ILE A 54 -3.59 5.83 8.32
C ILE A 54 -2.99 4.74 9.20
N VAL A 55 -2.41 3.72 8.58
CA VAL A 55 -1.85 2.56 9.26
C VAL A 55 -0.43 2.29 8.80
N SER A 56 0.42 1.87 9.73
CA SER A 56 1.70 1.25 9.44
C SER A 56 1.49 -0.26 9.37
N VAL A 57 1.93 -0.87 8.27
CA VAL A 57 1.74 -2.29 7.99
C VAL A 57 3.11 -2.95 7.81
N ALA A 58 3.46 -3.86 8.70
CA ALA A 58 4.63 -4.72 8.52
C ALA A 58 4.34 -5.78 7.46
N VAL A 59 5.27 -5.96 6.53
CA VAL A 59 5.22 -6.96 5.48
C VAL A 59 6.49 -7.82 5.48
N ALA A 60 6.53 -8.85 4.64
CA ALA A 60 7.69 -9.72 4.51
C ALA A 60 8.97 -8.93 4.17
N GLY A 61 10.12 -9.43 4.64
CA GLY A 61 11.41 -8.77 4.42
C GLY A 61 11.68 -7.58 5.35
N GLY A 62 10.89 -7.41 6.42
CA GLY A 62 11.11 -6.36 7.43
C GLY A 62 10.70 -4.96 6.98
N VAL A 63 10.02 -4.85 5.84
CA VAL A 63 9.54 -3.58 5.30
C VAL A 63 8.27 -3.13 6.03
N THR A 64 8.17 -1.84 6.31
CA THR A 64 6.95 -1.20 6.81
C THR A 64 6.35 -0.31 5.73
N LEU A 65 5.07 -0.49 5.45
CA LEU A 65 4.29 0.33 4.52
C LEU A 65 3.39 1.28 5.31
N VAL A 66 3.27 2.52 4.82
CA VAL A 66 2.23 3.44 5.29
C VAL A 66 1.07 3.35 4.30
N ALA A 67 -0.11 3.00 4.79
CA ALA A 67 -1.29 2.75 3.96
C ALA A 67 -2.53 3.46 4.52
N ARG A 68 -3.49 3.76 3.64
CA ARG A 68 -4.84 4.17 4.03
C ARG A 68 -5.65 2.94 4.42
N HIS A 69 -6.39 2.99 5.52
CA HIS A 69 -7.26 1.89 5.91
C HIS A 69 -8.69 2.09 5.39
N ALA A 70 -9.24 1.06 4.75
CA ALA A 70 -10.62 1.07 4.24
C ALA A 70 -11.68 0.69 5.30
N GLY A 71 -11.26 0.27 6.50
CA GLY A 71 -12.15 -0.09 7.60
C GLY A 71 -12.56 1.11 8.46
N ALA A 72 -13.63 0.94 9.24
CA ALA A 72 -14.04 1.94 10.23
C ALA A 72 -13.03 2.06 11.38
N ASP A 73 -12.40 0.95 11.78
CA ASP A 73 -11.43 0.85 12.86
C ASP A 73 -10.22 0.00 12.45
N ALA A 74 -9.10 0.22 13.13
CA ALA A 74 -7.85 -0.50 12.97
C ALA A 74 -7.32 -0.94 14.33
N ALA A 75 -6.73 -2.14 14.42
CA ALA A 75 -6.04 -2.62 15.60
C ALA A 75 -4.61 -3.07 15.27
N SER A 76 -3.66 -2.80 16.16
CA SER A 76 -2.32 -3.40 16.04
C SER A 76 -2.42 -4.93 16.19
N GLY A 77 -1.66 -5.66 15.38
CA GLY A 77 -1.76 -7.12 15.23
C GLY A 77 -2.80 -7.59 14.22
N GLN A 78 -3.65 -6.70 13.71
CA GLN A 78 -4.65 -7.05 12.69
C GLN A 78 -3.98 -7.35 11.34
N ARG A 79 -4.33 -8.50 10.75
CA ARG A 79 -3.97 -8.81 9.35
C ARG A 79 -4.82 -8.02 8.38
N VAL A 80 -4.21 -7.52 7.31
CA VAL A 80 -4.87 -6.74 6.26
C VAL A 80 -4.43 -7.22 4.88
N ARG A 81 -5.31 -7.06 3.90
CA ARG A 81 -4.95 -7.14 2.49
C ARG A 81 -4.44 -5.79 2.00
N LEU A 82 -3.47 -5.83 1.12
CA LEU A 82 -2.83 -4.65 0.54
C LEU A 82 -3.15 -4.56 -0.94
N GLU A 83 -3.60 -3.38 -1.34
CA GLU A 83 -3.95 -3.07 -2.73
C GLU A 83 -3.34 -1.73 -3.11
N ASP A 84 -2.75 -1.68 -4.30
CA ASP A 84 -2.50 -0.42 -5.00
C ASP A 84 -3.76 -0.08 -5.80
N ARG A 85 -4.38 1.06 -5.55
CA ARG A 85 -5.58 1.51 -6.27
C ARG A 85 -5.27 2.51 -7.39
N GLY A 86 -4.02 2.94 -7.50
CA GLY A 86 -3.63 4.07 -8.35
C GLY A 86 -4.38 5.37 -8.02
N GLY A 87 -4.18 6.40 -8.86
CA GLY A 87 -4.83 7.71 -8.73
C GLY A 87 -3.92 8.81 -8.18
N GLU A 88 -4.50 9.95 -7.80
CA GLU A 88 -3.77 11.14 -7.31
C GLU A 88 -3.00 10.90 -6.00
N HIS A 89 -3.38 9.89 -5.22
CA HIS A 89 -2.70 9.55 -3.98
C HIS A 89 -1.97 8.21 -4.13
N PRO A 90 -0.63 8.20 -4.17
CA PRO A 90 0.16 7.00 -4.42
C PRO A 90 0.25 6.05 -3.20
N ALA A 91 -0.46 6.34 -2.12
CA ALA A 91 -0.41 5.54 -0.91
C ALA A 91 -1.22 4.23 -1.09
N PRO A 92 -0.66 3.08 -0.70
CA PRO A 92 -1.39 1.82 -0.67
C PRO A 92 -2.66 1.87 0.18
N TRP A 93 -3.57 0.93 -0.09
CA TRP A 93 -4.76 0.68 0.71
C TRP A 93 -4.63 -0.62 1.50
N ALA A 94 -4.95 -0.56 2.78
CA ALA A 94 -5.08 -1.68 3.69
C ALA A 94 -6.57 -2.00 3.89
N LEU A 95 -6.99 -3.20 3.55
CA LEU A 95 -8.36 -3.67 3.69
C LEU A 95 -8.46 -4.67 4.86
N PRO A 96 -9.52 -4.58 5.69
CA PRO A 96 -9.79 -5.60 6.69
C PRO A 96 -9.90 -7.00 6.04
N PRO A 97 -9.61 -8.07 6.80
CA PRO A 97 -9.77 -9.42 6.29
C PRO A 97 -11.25 -9.66 5.95
N GLY A 98 -11.52 -10.22 4.77
CA GLY A 98 -12.87 -10.47 4.27
C GLY A 98 -13.59 -9.27 3.63
N ALA A 99 -13.04 -8.04 3.68
CA ALA A 99 -13.65 -6.89 3.01
C ALA A 99 -13.58 -7.04 1.49
N ALA A 100 -14.73 -7.02 0.79
CA ALA A 100 -14.78 -7.13 -0.67
C ALA A 100 -13.92 -6.04 -1.34
N ALA A 101 -13.20 -6.41 -2.40
CA ALA A 101 -12.41 -5.48 -3.20
C ALA A 101 -13.35 -4.41 -3.76
N THR A 102 -13.18 -3.16 -3.34
CA THR A 102 -14.00 -2.04 -3.81
C THR A 102 -13.44 -1.52 -5.13
N SER A 103 -14.06 -1.92 -6.24
CA SER A 103 -13.82 -1.27 -7.54
C SER A 103 -14.51 0.09 -7.55
N ALA A 104 -13.76 1.17 -7.35
CA ALA A 104 -14.25 2.52 -7.63
C ALA A 104 -14.37 2.70 -9.15
N ALA A 105 -15.57 2.51 -9.69
CA ALA A 105 -15.94 3.00 -11.02
C ALA A 105 -16.21 4.51 -10.94
N ARG A 106 -15.59 5.30 -11.81
CA ARG A 106 -16.02 6.69 -12.04
C ARG A 106 -17.24 6.64 -12.95
N ASP A 107 -18.40 7.02 -12.42
CA ASP A 107 -19.53 7.50 -13.20
C ASP A 107 -19.13 8.83 -13.85
N GLU A 108 -18.64 8.78 -15.08
CA GLU A 108 -18.48 9.95 -15.93
C GLU A 108 -19.85 10.29 -16.53
N LYS A 109 -20.72 10.92 -15.72
CA LYS A 109 -21.98 11.50 -16.21
C LYS A 109 -21.65 12.75 -17.03
N LYS A 110 -21.35 12.57 -18.32
CA LYS A 110 -21.27 13.63 -19.33
C LYS A 110 -22.65 14.31 -19.42
N PRO A 111 -22.82 15.60 -19.10
CA PRO A 111 -24.07 16.28 -19.42
C PRO A 111 -24.16 16.46 -20.94
N ALA A 112 -25.31 16.08 -21.48
CA ALA A 112 -25.70 16.41 -22.85
C ALA A 112 -25.81 17.92 -22.99
N GLY A 113 -25.04 18.49 -23.92
CA GLY A 113 -25.20 19.87 -24.35
C GLY A 113 -26.50 20.02 -25.15
N GLN A 114 -27.24 21.08 -24.85
CA GLN A 114 -28.28 21.67 -25.68
C GLN A 114 -27.64 22.65 -26.65
#